data_AF-A0A2T2VE87-F1
#
_entry.id   AF-A0A2T2VE87-F1
#
_cell.length_a   1.000
_cell.length_b   1.000
_cell.length_c   1.000
_cell.angle_alpha   90.00
_cell.angle_beta   90.00
_cell.angle_gamma   90.00
#
_symmetry.space_group_name_H-M   'P 1'
#
loop_
_entity.id
_entity.type
_entity.pdbx_description
1 polymer ?
#
loop_
_entity_poly.entity_id
_entity_poly.type
_entity_poly.pdbx_seq_one_letter_code
_entity_poly.pdbx_strand_id
1 'polypeptide(L)'
;MVLKTMRLAKLSTYLLGFGLLLGANGTSAQNLNHIQQVVDTLCHPQLHGRGYVNQGDLKAASYIRDQYKKYGLKQFKMNGNKSYFQDFRLKVNRFPGDMLLKVDGLELKPGEDYLVEPKSGGTSRERYLGVVRFKSSFLNSEQKLDSFTNQDLSNKCVVIEQDSAKQWEKDEAFQSIQQNEMG
;
A
#
# COMPACT_ATOMS: atom_id res chain seq x y z
N MET A 1 -31.25 -65.06 -16.33
CA MET A 1 -30.30 -64.90 -15.18
C MET A 1 -29.32 -63.74 -15.39
N VAL A 2 -28.71 -63.59 -16.58
CA VAL A 2 -27.70 -62.55 -16.92
C VAL A 2 -28.21 -61.09 -16.85
N LEU A 3 -29.46 -60.82 -17.25
CA LEU A 3 -30.03 -59.45 -17.19
C LEU A 3 -30.20 -58.91 -15.77
N LYS A 4 -30.39 -59.79 -14.78
CA LYS A 4 -30.60 -59.41 -13.37
C LYS A 4 -29.26 -59.07 -12.69
N THR A 5 -28.20 -59.80 -13.01
CA THR A 5 -26.84 -59.55 -12.50
C THR A 5 -26.24 -58.26 -13.08
N MET A 6 -26.48 -57.96 -14.36
CA MET A 6 -26.04 -56.69 -14.97
C MET A 6 -26.77 -55.46 -14.42
N ARG A 7 -28.06 -55.58 -14.06
CA ARG A 7 -28.83 -54.50 -13.42
C ARG A 7 -28.38 -54.25 -11.98
N LEU A 8 -28.07 -55.31 -11.23
CA LEU A 8 -27.53 -55.22 -9.86
C LEU A 8 -26.13 -54.59 -9.84
N ALA A 9 -25.26 -54.95 -10.79
CA ALA A 9 -23.92 -54.36 -10.90
C ALA A 9 -23.99 -52.85 -11.22
N LYS A 10 -24.84 -52.44 -12.17
CA LYS A 10 -25.04 -51.01 -12.49
C LYS A 10 -25.62 -50.23 -11.31
N LEU A 11 -26.60 -50.79 -10.59
CA LEU A 11 -27.19 -50.18 -9.40
C LEU A 11 -26.14 -50.01 -8.28
N SER A 12 -25.27 -51.02 -8.08
CA SER A 12 -24.15 -50.94 -7.14
C SER A 12 -23.14 -49.85 -7.53
N THR A 13 -22.86 -49.67 -8.82
CA THR A 13 -21.95 -48.63 -9.31
C THR A 13 -22.56 -47.23 -9.13
N TYR A 14 -23.86 -47.05 -9.40
CA TYR A 14 -24.55 -45.78 -9.14
C TYR A 14 -24.64 -45.46 -7.64
N LEU A 15 -24.85 -46.46 -6.78
CA LEU A 15 -24.82 -46.30 -5.33
C LEU A 15 -23.44 -45.92 -4.80
N LEU A 16 -22.36 -46.50 -5.36
CA LEU A 16 -20.99 -46.13 -5.00
C LEU A 16 -20.65 -44.69 -5.43
N GLY A 17 -21.08 -44.28 -6.64
CA GLY A 17 -20.91 -42.92 -7.14
C GLY A 17 -21.71 -41.88 -6.34
N PHE A 18 -22.94 -42.22 -5.95
CA PHE A 18 -23.80 -41.35 -5.14
C PHE A 18 -23.28 -41.20 -3.69
N GLY A 19 -22.74 -42.27 -3.10
CA GLY A 19 -22.06 -42.21 -1.81
C GLY A 19 -20.80 -41.34 -1.83
N LEU A 20 -20.04 -41.36 -2.93
CA LEU A 20 -18.86 -40.50 -3.11
C LEU A 20 -19.22 -39.00 -3.26
N LEU A 21 -20.38 -38.70 -3.87
CA LEU A 21 -20.91 -37.34 -4.01
C LEU A 21 -21.49 -36.77 -2.71
N LEU A 22 -22.06 -37.62 -1.85
CA LEU A 22 -22.61 -37.20 -0.54
C LEU A 22 -21.54 -36.96 0.53
N GLY A 23 -20.33 -37.53 0.38
CA GLY A 23 -19.20 -37.34 1.28
C GLY A 23 -18.43 -36.02 1.09
N ALA A 24 -18.79 -35.18 0.12
CA ALA A 24 -18.07 -33.95 -0.22
C ALA A 24 -18.48 -32.72 0.61
N ASN A 25 -19.46 -32.84 1.51
CA ASN A 25 -19.98 -31.70 2.27
C ASN A 25 -19.28 -31.59 3.63
N GLY A 26 -18.24 -30.76 3.70
CA GLY A 26 -17.62 -30.40 4.98
C GLY A 26 -16.18 -29.94 4.91
N THR A 27 -15.72 -29.32 3.82
CA THR A 27 -14.42 -28.65 3.86
C THR A 27 -14.57 -27.34 4.64
N SER A 28 -14.07 -27.32 5.88
CA SER A 28 -13.86 -26.07 6.63
C SER A 28 -12.67 -25.32 6.02
N ALA A 29 -12.89 -24.72 4.85
CA ALA A 29 -11.85 -24.02 4.10
C ALA A 29 -11.49 -22.65 4.72
N GLN A 30 -12.34 -22.12 5.61
CA GLN A 30 -12.11 -20.83 6.27
C GLN A 30 -11.96 -21.02 7.77
N ASN A 31 -10.72 -21.21 8.22
CA ASN A 31 -10.41 -21.15 9.65
C ASN A 31 -10.26 -19.67 10.06
N LEU A 32 -11.36 -19.08 10.53
CA LEU A 32 -11.39 -17.68 10.97
C LEU A 32 -10.37 -17.38 12.07
N ASN A 33 -10.20 -18.29 13.03
CA ASN A 33 -9.23 -18.13 14.12
C ASN A 33 -7.80 -18.02 13.56
N HIS A 34 -7.47 -18.83 12.56
CA HIS A 34 -6.18 -18.74 11.89
C HIS A 34 -6.00 -17.42 11.14
N ILE A 35 -7.03 -16.95 10.42
CA ILE A 35 -6.98 -15.67 9.71
C ILE A 35 -6.76 -14.52 10.69
N GLN A 36 -7.46 -14.51 11.83
CA GLN A 36 -7.27 -13.52 12.88
C GLN A 36 -5.84 -13.53 13.41
N GLN A 37 -5.28 -14.70 13.73
CA GLN A 37 -3.87 -14.81 14.16
C GLN A 37 -2.88 -14.28 13.11
N VAL A 38 -3.13 -14.54 11.83
CA VAL A 38 -2.30 -14.03 10.74
C VAL A 38 -2.38 -12.50 10.66
N VAL A 39 -3.59 -11.94 10.76
CA VAL A 39 -3.81 -10.49 10.77
C VAL A 39 -3.16 -9.85 11.98
N ASP A 40 -3.37 -10.41 13.18
CA ASP A 40 -2.77 -9.94 14.44
C ASP A 40 -1.25 -9.90 14.33
N THR A 41 -0.65 -10.97 13.80
CA THR A 41 0.80 -11.02 13.60
C THR A 41 1.26 -10.00 12.57
N LEU A 42 0.63 -9.95 11.39
CA LEU A 42 1.03 -9.06 10.30
C LEU A 42 0.81 -7.57 10.60
N CYS A 43 -0.12 -7.25 11.51
CA CYS A 43 -0.42 -5.91 11.99
C CYS A 43 0.29 -5.58 13.31
N HIS A 44 1.08 -6.50 13.87
CA HIS A 44 1.80 -6.27 15.11
C HIS A 44 2.82 -5.12 14.96
N PRO A 45 2.99 -4.24 15.97
CA PRO A 45 3.92 -3.10 15.90
C PRO A 45 5.36 -3.47 15.51
N GLN A 46 5.82 -4.68 15.84
CA GLN A 46 7.15 -5.19 15.51
C GLN A 46 7.42 -5.35 14.01
N LEU A 47 6.37 -5.39 13.19
CA LEU A 47 6.47 -5.43 11.72
C LEU A 47 6.42 -4.04 11.09
N HIS A 48 6.39 -2.97 11.89
CA HIS A 48 6.50 -1.57 11.43
C HIS A 48 5.57 -1.22 10.27
N GLY A 49 4.30 -1.66 10.35
CA GLY A 49 3.30 -1.40 9.31
C GLY A 49 3.61 -2.02 7.94
N ARG A 50 4.60 -2.92 7.85
CA ARG A 50 5.05 -3.60 6.62
C ARG A 50 5.62 -2.64 5.56
N GLY A 51 6.04 -1.45 5.98
CA GLY A 51 6.72 -0.47 5.14
C GLY A 51 8.23 -0.67 5.08
N TYR A 52 8.92 0.20 4.34
CA TYR A 52 10.37 0.14 4.12
C TYR A 52 11.22 0.64 5.30
N VAL A 53 10.57 1.22 6.33
CA VAL A 53 11.23 1.67 7.57
C VAL A 53 11.48 0.46 8.46
N ASN A 54 12.66 0.39 9.08
CA ASN A 54 13.07 -0.71 9.96
C ASN A 54 12.89 -2.13 9.36
N GLN A 55 12.95 -2.22 8.02
CA GLN A 55 12.79 -3.47 7.27
C GLN A 55 11.45 -4.18 7.55
N GLY A 56 10.37 -3.43 7.80
CA GLY A 56 9.05 -3.98 8.09
C GLY A 56 8.52 -4.90 6.99
N ASP A 57 8.74 -4.50 5.74
CA ASP A 57 8.50 -5.29 4.53
C ASP A 57 9.24 -6.64 4.54
N LEU A 58 10.55 -6.65 4.82
CA LEU A 58 11.37 -7.87 4.85
C LEU A 58 10.99 -8.79 6.03
N LYS A 59 10.61 -8.22 7.18
CA LYS A 59 10.10 -8.98 8.32
C LYS A 59 8.79 -9.68 7.98
N ALA A 60 7.86 -8.97 7.33
CA ALA A 60 6.60 -9.55 6.86
C ALA A 60 6.82 -10.63 5.80
N ALA A 61 7.73 -10.39 4.83
CA ALA A 61 8.11 -11.39 3.84
C ALA A 61 8.68 -12.66 4.48
N SER A 62 9.52 -12.51 5.51
CA SER A 62 10.08 -13.63 6.28
C SER A 62 8.99 -14.44 7.00
N TYR A 63 8.01 -13.77 7.62
CA TYR A 63 6.86 -14.42 8.24
C TYR A 63 6.07 -15.25 7.20
N ILE A 64 5.75 -14.67 6.04
CA ILE A 64 5.00 -15.34 4.97
C ILE A 64 5.76 -16.56 4.45
N ARG A 65 7.08 -16.44 4.21
CA ARG A 65 7.94 -17.57 3.85
C ARG A 65 7.81 -18.72 4.85
N ASP A 66 7.83 -18.42 6.14
CA ASP A 66 7.78 -19.44 7.17
C ASP A 66 6.41 -20.12 7.26
N GLN A 67 5.32 -19.39 6.97
CA GLN A 67 4.00 -20.02 6.76
C GLN A 67 3.99 -20.93 5.52
N TYR A 68 4.60 -20.52 4.40
CA TYR A 68 4.69 -21.36 3.20
C TYR A 68 5.47 -22.65 3.44
N LYS A 69 6.59 -22.57 4.17
CA LYS A 69 7.33 -23.76 4.61
C LYS A 69 6.48 -24.67 5.48
N LYS A 70 5.76 -24.11 6.47
CA LYS A 70 4.87 -24.85 7.38
C LYS A 70 3.79 -25.62 6.62
N TYR A 71 3.27 -25.06 5.53
CA TYR A 71 2.27 -25.69 4.67
C TYR A 71 2.85 -26.62 3.60
N GLY A 72 4.17 -26.81 3.56
CA GLY A 72 4.81 -27.73 2.61
C GLY A 72 4.79 -27.22 1.16
N LEU A 73 4.63 -25.91 0.94
CA LEU A 73 4.65 -25.35 -0.40
C LEU A 73 6.02 -25.54 -1.04
N LYS A 74 6.03 -25.82 -2.35
CA LYS A 74 7.26 -25.93 -3.14
C LYS A 74 7.85 -24.56 -3.39
N GLN A 75 9.17 -24.51 -3.36
CA GLN A 75 9.95 -23.33 -3.76
C GLN A 75 9.97 -23.17 -5.28
N PHE A 76 10.08 -21.92 -5.72
CA PHE A 76 10.33 -21.60 -7.13
C PHE A 76 11.81 -21.72 -7.43
N LYS A 77 12.14 -22.16 -8.65
CA LYS A 77 13.52 -22.14 -9.16
C LYS A 77 13.76 -20.80 -9.85
N MET A 78 14.68 -20.01 -9.33
CA MET A 78 15.12 -18.74 -9.89
C MET A 78 16.64 -18.74 -10.02
N ASN A 79 17.17 -18.41 -11.20
CA ASN A 79 18.62 -18.31 -11.46
C ASN A 79 19.43 -19.54 -10.98
N GLY A 80 18.88 -20.74 -11.16
CA GLY A 80 19.53 -22.00 -10.75
C GLY A 80 19.24 -22.44 -9.31
N ASN A 81 18.75 -21.55 -8.44
CA ASN A 81 18.53 -21.80 -7.01
C ASN A 81 17.04 -21.91 -6.66
N LYS A 82 16.71 -22.71 -5.64
CA LYS A 82 15.33 -22.80 -5.12
C LYS A 82 15.12 -21.74 -4.04
N SER A 83 14.09 -20.91 -4.17
CA SER A 83 13.74 -19.86 -3.21
C SER A 83 12.23 -19.71 -3.05
N TYR A 84 11.81 -19.19 -1.91
CA TYR A 84 10.44 -18.68 -1.69
C TYR A 84 10.32 -17.19 -2.04
N PHE A 85 11.45 -16.52 -2.33
CA PHE A 85 11.51 -15.10 -2.61
C PHE A 85 11.82 -14.84 -4.08
N GLN A 86 11.25 -13.74 -4.58
CA GLN A 86 11.63 -13.09 -5.82
C GLN A 86 12.15 -11.70 -5.46
N ASP A 87 13.47 -11.55 -5.43
CA ASP A 87 14.09 -10.29 -5.04
C ASP A 87 14.03 -9.26 -6.17
N PHE A 88 13.74 -8.00 -5.81
CA PHE A 88 13.79 -6.86 -6.71
C PHE A 88 14.31 -5.63 -5.95
N ARG A 89 14.77 -4.62 -6.68
CA ARG A 89 15.29 -3.37 -6.10
C ARG A 89 14.31 -2.24 -6.35
N LEU A 90 13.97 -1.49 -5.30
CA LEU A 90 13.21 -0.25 -5.40
C LEU A 90 14.04 0.92 -4.85
N LYS A 91 13.97 2.06 -5.53
CA LYS A 91 14.45 3.33 -5.00
C LYS A 91 13.29 4.04 -4.31
N VAL A 92 13.13 3.75 -3.02
CA VAL A 92 12.05 4.33 -2.20
C VAL A 92 12.59 5.48 -1.36
N ASN A 93 11.88 6.61 -1.36
CA ASN A 93 12.10 7.63 -0.37
C ASN A 93 11.60 7.12 0.98
N ARG A 94 12.46 7.26 1.98
CA ARG A 94 12.15 7.00 3.38
C ARG A 94 12.40 8.30 4.12
N PHE A 95 11.59 8.59 5.12
CA PHE A 95 11.79 9.73 6.03
C PHE A 95 12.19 9.21 7.42
N PRO A 96 13.39 8.62 7.59
CA PRO A 96 13.82 8.02 8.85
C PRO A 96 14.37 9.04 9.85
N GLY A 97 14.62 10.28 9.41
CA GLY A 97 15.16 11.35 10.25
C GLY A 97 14.04 12.18 10.90
N ASP A 98 14.47 13.15 11.71
CA ASP A 98 13.56 14.06 12.37
C ASP A 98 12.76 14.87 11.35
N MET A 99 11.44 14.88 11.51
CA MET A 99 10.52 15.68 10.72
C MET A 99 9.93 16.74 11.64
N LEU A 100 10.12 18.00 11.27
CA LEU A 100 9.64 19.14 12.05
C LEU A 100 8.71 20.00 11.20
N LEU A 101 7.48 20.18 11.68
CA LEU A 101 6.53 21.15 11.14
C LEU A 101 5.87 21.88 12.30
N LYS A 102 5.96 23.21 12.30
CA LYS A 102 5.28 24.08 13.26
C LYS A 102 4.33 25.01 12.54
N VAL A 103 3.08 25.06 13.00
CA VAL A 103 2.07 26.01 12.52
C VAL A 103 1.64 26.85 13.71
N ASP A 104 1.77 28.17 13.60
CA ASP A 104 1.44 29.12 14.66
C ASP A 104 2.06 28.77 16.04
N GLY A 105 3.29 28.24 16.01
CA GLY A 105 4.04 27.83 17.21
C GLY A 105 3.69 26.44 17.75
N LEU A 106 2.65 25.79 17.22
CA LEU A 106 2.29 24.41 17.57
C LEU A 106 3.10 23.42 16.72
N GLU A 107 3.84 22.54 17.38
CA GLU A 107 4.54 21.44 16.74
C GLU A 107 3.58 20.31 16.37
N LEU A 108 3.57 19.93 15.10
CA LEU A 108 2.73 18.86 14.56
C LEU A 108 3.49 17.54 14.53
N LYS A 109 2.77 16.45 14.77
CA LYS A 109 3.33 15.10 14.77
C LYS A 109 3.23 14.45 13.38
N PRO A 110 4.35 14.04 12.77
CA PRO A 110 4.33 13.31 11.51
C PRO A 110 3.62 11.95 11.68
N GLY A 111 2.78 11.58 10.71
CA GLY A 111 2.01 10.33 10.74
C GLY A 111 0.72 10.40 11.56
N GLU A 112 0.54 11.42 12.40
CA GLU A 112 -0.69 11.70 13.15
C GLU A 112 -1.38 12.96 12.60
N ASP A 113 -0.70 14.10 12.66
CA ASP A 113 -1.23 15.41 12.27
C ASP A 113 -1.01 15.72 10.78
N TYR A 114 0.01 15.13 10.17
CA TYR A 114 0.29 15.30 8.74
C TYR A 114 1.03 14.10 8.13
N LEU A 115 0.89 13.95 6.82
CA LEU A 115 1.60 12.95 6.02
C LEU A 115 2.55 13.64 5.04
N VAL A 116 3.76 13.09 4.93
CA VAL A 116 4.75 13.57 3.96
C VAL A 116 4.58 12.78 2.66
N GLU A 117 4.34 13.50 1.57
CA GLU A 117 4.28 12.92 0.24
C GLU A 117 5.60 12.22 -0.11
N PRO A 118 5.60 10.97 -0.64
CA PRO A 118 6.84 10.24 -0.95
C PRO A 118 7.79 10.96 -1.92
N LYS A 119 7.26 11.85 -2.76
CA LYS A 119 8.04 12.69 -3.69
C LYS A 119 8.72 13.89 -3.03
N SER A 120 8.47 14.16 -1.75
CA SER A 120 9.04 15.30 -1.02
C SER A 120 10.55 15.17 -0.86
N GLY A 121 11.25 16.30 -1.04
CA GLY A 121 12.66 16.44 -0.69
C GLY A 121 12.87 16.74 0.80
N GLY A 122 14.07 16.47 1.30
CA GLY A 122 14.49 16.86 2.65
C GLY A 122 15.30 18.16 2.66
N THR A 123 15.36 18.83 3.80
CA THR A 123 16.25 19.96 4.07
C THR A 123 16.95 19.74 5.42
N SER A 124 18.21 20.15 5.54
CA SER A 124 18.96 20.11 6.80
C SER A 124 18.83 21.38 7.64
N ARG A 125 18.09 22.38 7.13
CA ARG A 125 17.87 23.67 7.81
C ARG A 125 16.40 23.87 8.11
N GLU A 126 16.12 24.28 9.33
CA GLU A 126 14.83 24.85 9.71
C GLU A 126 14.64 26.19 8.99
N ARG A 127 13.43 26.43 8.48
CA ARG A 127 13.05 27.69 7.83
C ARG A 127 11.70 28.15 8.35
N TYR A 128 11.60 29.46 8.58
CA TYR A 128 10.34 30.13 8.84
C TYR A 128 9.81 30.64 7.50
N LEU A 129 8.67 30.12 7.07
CA LEU A 129 8.09 30.42 5.76
C LEU A 129 6.82 31.23 5.94
N GLY A 130 6.64 32.28 5.13
CA GLY A 130 5.35 32.96 5.02
C GLY A 130 4.32 32.06 4.33
N VAL A 131 3.05 32.09 4.75
CA VAL A 131 2.00 31.25 4.14
C VAL A 131 1.30 31.99 3.01
N VAL A 132 1.20 31.36 1.84
CA VAL A 132 0.36 31.83 0.71
C VAL A 132 -0.66 30.76 0.38
N ARG A 133 -1.93 31.15 0.26
CA ARG A 133 -3.02 30.23 -0.04
C ARG A 133 -3.28 30.16 -1.55
N PHE A 134 -3.28 28.96 -2.08
CA PHE A 134 -3.71 28.66 -3.43
C PHE A 134 -5.15 28.12 -3.39
N LYS A 135 -6.06 28.81 -4.06
CA LYS A 135 -7.46 28.39 -4.19
C LYS A 135 -7.63 27.64 -5.51
N SER A 136 -8.34 26.52 -5.54
CA SER A 136 -8.51 25.81 -6.81
C SER A 136 -9.35 26.56 -7.85
N SER A 137 -10.10 27.59 -7.44
CA SER A 137 -10.71 28.54 -8.38
C SER A 137 -9.70 29.29 -9.27
N PHE A 138 -8.41 29.29 -8.93
CA PHE A 138 -7.35 29.86 -9.78
C PHE A 138 -7.10 28.99 -11.02
N LEU A 139 -7.39 27.68 -10.94
CA LEU A 139 -7.28 26.75 -12.07
C LEU A 139 -8.31 27.05 -13.18
N ASN A 140 -9.41 27.71 -12.84
CA ASN A 140 -10.46 28.07 -13.79
C ASN A 140 -10.11 29.30 -14.64
N SER A 141 -8.96 29.93 -14.41
CA SER A 141 -8.55 31.16 -15.11
C SER A 141 -7.04 31.24 -15.24
N GLU A 142 -6.56 31.12 -16.47
CA GLU A 142 -5.15 31.25 -16.82
C GLU A 142 -4.53 32.54 -16.26
N GLN A 143 -5.23 33.68 -16.39
CA GLN A 143 -4.77 34.96 -15.82
C GLN A 143 -4.57 34.92 -14.30
N LYS A 144 -5.43 34.23 -13.54
CA LYS A 144 -5.29 34.12 -12.08
C LYS A 144 -4.17 33.16 -11.71
N LEU A 145 -4.02 32.08 -12.47
CA LEU A 145 -2.93 31.13 -12.31
C LEU A 145 -1.59 31.82 -12.56
N ASP A 146 -1.46 32.54 -13.69
CA ASP A 146 -0.26 33.29 -14.06
C ASP A 146 0.06 34.39 -13.05
N SER A 147 -0.95 35.13 -12.59
CA SER A 147 -0.75 36.14 -11.55
C SER A 147 -0.25 35.52 -10.25
N PHE A 148 -0.64 34.29 -9.94
CA PHE A 148 -0.19 33.59 -8.75
C PHE A 148 1.22 33.00 -8.92
N THR A 149 1.53 32.42 -10.07
CA THR A 149 2.83 31.75 -10.32
C THR A 149 3.96 32.73 -10.60
N ASN A 150 3.64 33.95 -11.06
CA ASN A 150 4.63 35.01 -11.32
C ASN A 150 4.95 35.88 -10.10
N GLN A 151 4.29 35.65 -8.95
CA GLN A 151 4.65 36.36 -7.73
C GLN A 151 5.94 35.78 -7.13
N ASP A 152 6.66 36.57 -6.32
CA ASP A 152 7.79 36.03 -5.57
C ASP A 152 7.28 35.04 -4.50
N LEU A 153 7.64 33.77 -4.66
CA LEU A 153 7.33 32.67 -3.74
C LEU A 153 8.53 32.27 -2.88
N SER A 154 9.66 32.97 -3.01
CA SER A 154 10.85 32.74 -2.20
C SER A 154 10.55 32.83 -0.71
N ASN A 155 10.98 31.82 0.05
CA ASN A 155 10.71 31.69 1.49
C ASN A 155 9.21 31.67 1.86
N LYS A 156 8.35 31.23 0.94
CA LYS A 156 6.92 31.01 1.21
C LYS A 156 6.58 29.53 1.21
N CYS A 157 5.52 29.19 1.91
CA CYS A 157 4.87 27.89 1.88
C CYS A 157 3.52 28.08 1.19
N VAL A 158 3.31 27.37 0.08
CA VAL A 158 2.04 27.38 -0.63
C VAL A 158 1.12 26.32 -0.02
N VAL A 159 -0.03 26.78 0.47
CA VAL A 159 -1.09 25.92 1.01
C VAL A 159 -2.19 25.81 -0.03
N ILE A 160 -2.36 24.61 -0.58
CA ILE A 160 -3.43 24.29 -1.53
C ILE A 160 -4.60 23.75 -0.73
N GLU A 161 -5.75 24.41 -0.80
CA GLU A 161 -6.95 23.95 -0.11
C GLU A 161 -7.50 22.68 -0.76
N GLN A 162 -7.79 21.68 0.06
CA GLN A 162 -8.42 20.46 -0.41
C GLN A 162 -9.92 20.70 -0.58
N ASP A 163 -10.30 21.22 -1.75
CA ASP A 163 -11.69 21.37 -2.19
C ASP A 163 -12.12 20.28 -3.20
N SER A 164 -13.30 20.47 -3.81
CA SER A 164 -13.90 19.54 -4.78
C SER A 164 -13.19 19.48 -6.14
N ALA A 165 -12.16 20.30 -6.41
CA ALA A 165 -11.40 20.20 -7.66
C ALA A 165 -10.66 18.85 -7.73
N LYS A 166 -10.48 18.33 -8.95
CA LYS A 166 -9.97 16.97 -9.14
C LYS A 166 -8.50 16.92 -8.74
N GLN A 167 -8.08 15.79 -8.16
CA GLN A 167 -6.71 15.62 -7.65
C GLN A 167 -5.64 15.88 -8.73
N TRP A 168 -5.86 15.41 -9.96
CA TRP A 168 -4.91 15.59 -11.06
C TRP A 168 -4.73 17.05 -11.49
N GLU A 169 -5.79 17.89 -11.41
CA GLU A 169 -5.71 19.33 -11.70
C GLU A 169 -4.84 20.05 -10.66
N LYS A 170 -4.89 19.60 -9.40
CA LYS A 170 -4.05 20.11 -8.31
C LYS A 170 -2.60 19.65 -8.45
N ASP A 171 -2.38 18.42 -8.91
CA ASP A 171 -1.05 17.90 -9.19
C ASP A 171 -0.38 18.66 -10.35
N GLU A 172 -1.09 19.00 -11.42
CA GLU A 172 -0.58 19.83 -12.52
C GLU A 172 -0.20 21.24 -12.04
N ALA A 173 -1.06 21.88 -11.26
CA ALA A 173 -0.77 23.18 -10.66
C ALA A 173 0.45 23.15 -9.73
N PHE A 174 0.60 22.06 -8.97
CA PHE A 174 1.79 21.87 -8.14
C PHE A 174 3.06 21.75 -8.99
N GLN A 175 3.02 21.02 -10.11
CA GLN A 175 4.17 20.90 -11.02
C GLN A 175 4.54 22.24 -11.66
N SER A 176 3.57 23.07 -12.06
CA SER A 176 3.86 24.37 -12.67
C SER A 176 4.48 25.35 -11.67
N ILE A 177 4.01 25.36 -10.42
CA ILE A 177 4.62 26.15 -9.33
C ILE A 177 6.07 25.70 -9.10
N GLN A 178 6.32 24.38 -9.06
CA GLN A 178 7.68 23.86 -8.87
C GLN A 178 8.64 24.22 -10.01
N GLN A 179 8.17 24.23 -11.26
CA GLN A 179 9.02 24.60 -12.41
C GLN A 179 9.44 26.08 -12.36
N ASN A 180 8.53 26.98 -11.95
CA ASN A 180 8.83 28.41 -11.88
C ASN A 180 9.77 28.80 -10.73
N GLU A 181 9.84 28.01 -9.65
CA GLU A 181 10.83 28.24 -8.58
C GLU A 181 12.23 27.67 -8.88
N MET A 182 12.34 26.77 -9.87
CA MET A 182 13.62 26.14 -10.26
C MET A 182 14.30 26.80 -11.48
N GLY A 183 13.65 27.78 -12.12
CA GLY A 183 14.21 28.61 -13.19
C GLY A 183 14.79 29.91 -12.66
#